data_AF-A0A8C6KWF1-F1
#
_entry.id   AF-A0A8C6KWF1-F1
#
_cell.length_a   1.000
_cell.length_b   1.000
_cell.length_c   1.000
_cell.angle_alpha   90.00
_cell.angle_beta   90.00
_cell.angle_gamma   90.00
#
_symmetry.space_group_name_H-M   'P 1'
#
loop_
_entity.id
_entity.type
_entity.pdbx_description
1 polymer ?
#
loop_
_entity_poly.entity_id
_entity_poly.type
_entity_poly.pdbx_seq_one_letter_code
_entity_poly.pdbx_strand_id
1 'polypeptide(L)'
;LLNYIWSVGCILAEMLSNRPIFPGKHYLDQLNHILGILGSPSQEDLNCIINIKARNYLLSLPLRCKVPWNRLFPNADPKALDLLDKMLTFNPHKRIEVEEALAHPYLEQYYDPTDEPVAEAPFKFDMELDDLPKETLKELIFEETARFQPGFRS
;
A
#
# COMPACT_ATOMS: atom_id res chain seq x y z
N LEU A 1 2.28 -7.10 3.34
CA LEU A 1 1.56 -7.18 2.05
C LEU A 1 0.46 -6.11 1.93
N LEU A 2 -0.50 -6.03 2.86
CA LEU A 2 -1.62 -5.07 2.79
C LEU A 2 -1.22 -3.59 2.63
N ASN A 3 -0.06 -3.16 3.13
CA ASN A 3 0.41 -1.78 3.00
C ASN A 3 0.86 -1.39 1.57
N TYR A 4 1.29 -2.36 0.76
CA TYR A 4 1.80 -2.05 -0.59
C TYR A 4 0.68 -1.70 -1.55
N ILE A 5 -0.47 -2.39 -1.47
CA ILE A 5 -1.63 -2.10 -2.32
C ILE A 5 -2.13 -0.67 -2.14
N TRP A 6 -2.11 -0.14 -0.91
CA TRP A 6 -2.43 1.26 -0.67
C TRP A 6 -1.50 2.20 -1.42
N SER A 7 -0.19 1.91 -1.37
CA SER A 7 0.83 2.72 -2.05
C SER A 7 0.67 2.66 -3.57
N VAL A 8 0.36 1.48 -4.12
CA VAL A 8 0.02 1.31 -5.55
C VAL A 8 -1.23 2.09 -5.92
N GLY A 9 -2.27 2.10 -5.07
CA GLY A 9 -3.47 2.93 -5.27
C GLY A 9 -3.14 4.43 -5.31
N CYS A 10 -2.26 4.91 -4.43
CA CYS A 10 -1.78 6.29 -4.48
C CYS A 10 -1.05 6.60 -5.80
N ILE A 11 -0.18 5.69 -6.26
CA ILE A 11 0.54 5.84 -7.54
C ILE A 11 -0.44 5.85 -8.71
N LEU A 12 -1.45 4.96 -8.72
CA LEU A 12 -2.48 4.94 -9.75
C LEU A 12 -3.25 6.26 -9.79
N ALA A 13 -3.69 6.78 -8.64
CA ALA A 13 -4.35 8.09 -8.56
C ALA A 13 -3.45 9.24 -9.06
N GLU A 14 -2.16 9.17 -8.77
CA GLU A 14 -1.18 10.14 -9.23
C GLU A 14 -0.97 10.06 -10.74
N MET A 15 -0.90 8.86 -11.33
CA MET A 15 -0.85 8.69 -12.79
C MET A 15 -2.10 9.25 -13.48
N LEU A 16 -3.28 9.14 -12.86
CA LEU A 16 -4.53 9.66 -13.43
C LEU A 16 -4.64 11.20 -13.40
N SER A 17 -3.88 11.89 -12.55
CA SER A 17 -4.02 13.34 -12.33
C SER A 17 -2.71 14.15 -12.40
N ASN A 18 -1.56 13.48 -12.53
CA ASN A 18 -0.21 14.02 -12.41
C ASN A 18 0.03 14.80 -11.10
N ARG A 19 -0.70 14.45 -10.04
CA ARG A 19 -0.62 15.10 -8.73
C ARG A 19 -0.81 14.09 -7.60
N PRO A 20 -0.12 14.25 -6.46
CA PRO A 20 -0.32 13.38 -5.31
C PRO A 20 -1.75 13.52 -4.77
N ILE A 21 -2.42 12.39 -4.58
CA ILE A 21 -3.79 12.32 -4.07
C ILE A 21 -3.90 12.73 -2.58
N PHE A 22 -2.89 12.39 -1.77
CA PHE A 22 -2.85 12.68 -0.34
C PHE A 22 -1.56 13.43 0.05
N PRO A 23 -1.46 14.75 -0.23
CA PRO A 23 -0.24 15.52 0.01
C PRO A 23 -0.16 16.07 1.45
N GLY A 24 -0.14 15.19 2.45
CA GLY A 24 -0.06 15.60 3.85
C GLY A 24 1.33 16.07 4.27
N LYS A 25 1.37 17.11 5.10
CA LYS A 25 2.62 17.74 5.59
C LYS A 25 3.17 17.10 6.86
N HIS A 26 2.31 16.42 7.61
CA HIS A 26 2.63 15.72 8.85
C HIS A 26 1.58 14.63 9.13
N TYR A 27 1.84 13.77 10.13
CA TYR A 27 1.00 12.59 10.41
C TYR A 27 -0.51 12.87 10.48
N LEU A 28 -0.94 13.87 11.26
CA LEU A 28 -2.37 14.21 11.38
C LEU A 28 -2.94 14.82 10.09
N ASP A 29 -2.14 15.59 9.35
CA ASP A 29 -2.58 16.20 8.09
C ASP A 29 -2.79 15.13 7.01
N GLN A 30 -1.88 14.16 6.93
CA GLN A 30 -2.00 12.99 6.06
C GLN A 30 -3.33 12.26 6.29
N LEU A 31 -3.66 11.99 7.56
CA LEU A 31 -4.91 11.35 7.92
C LEU A 31 -6.12 12.21 7.51
N ASN A 32 -6.07 13.53 7.72
CA ASN A 32 -7.14 14.44 7.32
C ASN A 32 -7.35 14.49 5.80
N HIS A 33 -6.28 14.39 5.00
CA HIS A 33 -6.36 14.27 3.55
C HIS A 33 -7.05 12.98 3.11
N ILE A 34 -6.67 11.85 3.72
CA ILE A 34 -7.27 10.55 3.44
C ILE A 34 -8.77 10.56 3.73
N LEU A 35 -9.16 11.01 4.93
CA LEU A 35 -10.57 11.12 5.34
C LEU A 35 -11.34 12.19 4.57
N GLY A 36 -10.65 13.19 4.02
CA GLY A 36 -11.25 14.20 3.15
C GLY A 36 -11.79 13.60 1.85
N ILE A 37 -11.20 12.50 1.37
CA ILE A 37 -11.61 11.82 0.14
C ILE A 37 -12.44 10.57 0.46
N LEU A 38 -11.98 9.70 1.35
CA LEU A 38 -12.67 8.45 1.67
C LEU A 38 -13.90 8.65 2.56
N GLY A 39 -14.00 9.80 3.23
CA GLY A 39 -15.04 10.09 4.22
C GLY A 39 -14.70 9.52 5.60
N SER A 40 -15.65 9.65 6.51
CA SER A 40 -15.53 9.10 7.87
C SER A 40 -15.57 7.56 7.82
N PRO A 41 -14.65 6.86 8.52
CA PRO A 41 -14.65 5.40 8.53
C PRO A 41 -15.92 4.87 9.21
N SER A 42 -16.37 3.69 8.79
CA SER A 42 -17.50 3.02 9.46
C SER A 42 -17.11 2.57 10.87
N GLN A 43 -18.10 2.29 11.72
CA GLN A 43 -17.85 1.78 13.07
C GLN A 43 -17.06 0.45 13.04
N GLU A 44 -17.31 -0.39 12.04
CA GLU A 44 -16.56 -1.63 11.82
C GLU A 44 -15.09 -1.35 11.49
N ASP A 45 -14.82 -0.41 10.59
CA ASP A 45 -13.46 -0.07 10.20
C ASP A 45 -12.68 0.62 11.33
N LEU A 46 -13.37 1.41 12.17
CA LEU A 46 -12.81 1.95 13.41
C LEU A 46 -12.45 0.85 14.42
N ASN A 47 -13.06 -0.34 14.33
CA ASN A 47 -12.74 -1.48 15.19
C ASN A 47 -11.44 -2.18 14.85
N CYS A 48 -10.94 -2.01 13.63
CA CYS A 48 -9.62 -2.50 13.24
C CYS A 48 -8.47 -1.65 13.83
N ILE A 49 -8.76 -0.46 14.37
CA ILE A 49 -7.75 0.44 14.95
C ILE A 49 -7.53 0.09 16.42
N ILE A 50 -6.43 -0.60 16.70
CA ILE A 50 -6.03 -1.02 18.05
C ILE A 50 -5.67 0.20 18.94
N ASN A 51 -5.11 1.26 18.34
CA ASN A 51 -4.69 2.45 19.07
C ASN A 51 -5.89 3.33 19.47
N ILE A 52 -6.20 3.32 20.77
CA ILE A 52 -7.33 4.08 21.36
C ILE A 52 -7.22 5.59 21.10
N LYS A 53 -6.02 6.18 21.15
CA LYS A 53 -5.84 7.63 20.89
C LYS A 53 -6.20 7.97 19.46
N ALA A 54 -5.76 7.16 18.49
CA ALA A 54 -6.07 7.35 17.08
C ALA A 54 -7.59 7.19 16.83
N ARG A 55 -8.22 6.19 17.45
CA ARG A 55 -9.67 5.98 17.36
C ARG A 55 -10.46 7.15 17.95
N ASN A 56 -10.10 7.63 19.14
CA ASN A 56 -10.78 8.76 19.77
C ASN A 56 -10.62 10.05 18.94
N TYR A 57 -9.44 10.26 18.35
CA TYR A 57 -9.22 11.36 17.42
C TYR A 57 -10.18 11.29 16.22
N LEU A 58 -10.29 10.11 15.57
CA LEU A 58 -11.22 9.92 14.45
C LEU A 58 -12.68 10.15 14.84
N LEU A 59 -13.10 9.70 16.02
CA LEU A 59 -14.45 9.92 16.55
C LEU A 59 -14.74 11.39 16.88
N SER A 60 -13.70 12.18 17.18
CA SER A 60 -13.84 13.61 17.45
C SER A 60 -13.99 14.48 16.19
N LEU A 61 -13.67 13.92 15.01
CA LEU A 61 -13.76 14.65 13.75
C LEU A 61 -15.21 14.75 13.28
N PRO A 62 -15.60 15.86 12.59
CA PRO A 62 -16.91 15.96 11.99
C PRO A 62 -17.11 14.88 10.92
N LEU A 63 -18.35 14.40 10.78
CA LEU A 63 -18.70 13.41 9.77
C LEU A 63 -18.46 13.97 8.35
N ARG A 64 -17.81 13.17 7.50
CA ARG A 64 -17.50 13.49 6.12
C ARG A 64 -18.05 12.41 5.20
N CYS A 65 -18.66 12.83 4.09
CA CYS A 65 -19.06 11.93 3.03
C CYS A 65 -17.87 11.60 2.13
N LYS A 66 -17.84 10.38 1.61
CA LYS A 66 -16.89 9.96 0.58
C LYS A 66 -17.05 10.85 -0.66
N VAL A 67 -15.94 11.34 -1.20
CA VAL A 67 -15.90 12.04 -2.49
C VAL A 67 -15.91 11.00 -3.60
N PRO A 68 -16.87 11.05 -4.54
CA PRO A 68 -16.89 10.14 -5.67
C PRO A 68 -15.62 10.25 -6.52
N TRP A 69 -15.02 9.12 -6.90
CA TRP A 69 -13.78 9.10 -7.69
C TRP A 69 -13.90 9.79 -9.04
N ASN A 70 -15.05 9.66 -9.70
CA ASN A 70 -15.34 10.34 -10.96
C ASN A 70 -15.34 11.88 -10.84
N ARG A 71 -15.53 12.43 -9.64
CA ARG A 71 -15.42 13.87 -9.40
C ARG A 71 -13.96 14.31 -9.31
N LEU A 72 -13.09 13.46 -8.78
CA LEU A 72 -11.65 13.73 -8.69
C LEU A 72 -10.95 13.48 -10.02
N PHE A 73 -11.39 12.46 -10.75
CA PHE A 73 -10.80 12.01 -12.01
C PHE A 73 -11.89 11.90 -13.10
N PRO A 74 -12.41 13.04 -13.61
CA PRO A 74 -13.55 13.04 -14.52
C PRO A 74 -13.27 12.39 -15.88
N ASN A 75 -12.01 12.31 -16.29
CA ASN A 75 -11.59 11.77 -17.59
C ASN A 75 -11.04 10.34 -17.49
N ALA A 76 -11.04 9.74 -16.31
CA ALA A 76 -10.48 8.41 -16.10
C ALA A 76 -11.47 7.32 -16.53
N ASP A 77 -10.92 6.18 -16.97
CA ASP A 77 -11.70 4.98 -17.26
C ASP A 77 -12.46 4.51 -16.00
N PRO A 78 -13.79 4.26 -16.08
CA PRO A 78 -14.56 3.73 -14.95
C PRO A 78 -13.97 2.47 -14.32
N LYS A 79 -13.35 1.58 -15.10
CA LYS A 79 -12.67 0.37 -14.61
C LYS A 79 -11.42 0.70 -13.79
N ALA A 80 -10.69 1.76 -14.17
CA ALA A 80 -9.54 2.24 -13.41
C ALA A 80 -9.98 2.78 -12.04
N LEU A 81 -11.09 3.53 -12.01
CA LEU A 81 -11.66 4.08 -10.78
C LEU A 81 -12.21 3.00 -9.86
N ASP A 82 -12.79 1.95 -10.42
CA ASP A 82 -13.25 0.79 -9.67
C ASP A 82 -12.08 0.02 -9.02
N LEU A 83 -10.98 -0.20 -9.76
CA LEU A 83 -9.76 -0.77 -9.18
C LEU A 83 -9.18 0.14 -8.09
N LEU A 84 -9.11 1.44 -8.36
CA LEU A 84 -8.61 2.44 -7.42
C LEU A 84 -9.39 2.43 -6.10
N ASP A 85 -10.72 2.28 -6.16
CA ASP A 85 -11.56 2.21 -4.96
C ASP A 85 -11.21 1.00 -4.09
N LYS A 86 -11.03 -0.17 -4.73
CA LYS A 86 -10.65 -1.41 -4.04
C LYS A 86 -9.25 -1.34 -3.43
N MET A 87 -8.31 -0.65 -4.11
CA MET A 87 -6.96 -0.42 -3.58
C MET A 87 -6.93 0.59 -2.42
N LEU A 88 -7.67 1.69 -2.53
CA LEU A 88 -7.74 2.75 -1.52
C LEU A 88 -8.86 2.53 -0.49
N THR A 89 -9.08 1.26 -0.12
CA THR A 89 -9.98 0.92 0.96
C THR A 89 -9.32 1.19 2.33
N PHE A 90 -10.03 1.92 3.20
CA PHE A 90 -9.53 2.33 4.51
C PHE A 90 -9.15 1.14 5.39
N ASN A 91 -10.05 0.15 5.48
CA ASN A 91 -9.82 -1.05 6.26
C ASN A 91 -8.84 -1.97 5.51
N PRO A 92 -7.65 -2.25 6.08
CA PRO A 92 -6.66 -3.06 5.40
C PRO A 92 -7.15 -4.49 5.14
N HIS A 93 -8.07 -5.03 5.95
CA HIS A 93 -8.60 -6.39 5.75
C HIS A 93 -9.63 -6.50 4.62
N LYS A 94 -10.16 -5.38 4.14
CA LYS A 94 -11.13 -5.32 3.03
C LYS A 94 -10.48 -4.84 1.73
N ARG A 95 -9.18 -4.54 1.77
CA ARG A 95 -8.41 -4.06 0.63
C ARG A 95 -8.12 -5.24 -0.29
N ILE A 96 -8.25 -5.01 -1.60
CA ILE A 96 -7.96 -6.01 -2.63
C ILE A 96 -6.53 -6.57 -2.47
N GLU A 97 -6.38 -7.88 -2.67
CA GLU A 97 -5.07 -8.52 -2.69
C GLU A 97 -4.37 -8.29 -4.05
N VAL A 98 -3.07 -8.60 -4.14
CA VAL A 98 -2.31 -8.30 -5.36
C VAL A 98 -2.77 -9.15 -6.53
N GLU A 99 -3.06 -10.42 -6.29
CA GLU A 99 -3.56 -11.38 -7.27
C GLU A 99 -4.94 -10.97 -7.79
N GLU A 100 -5.83 -10.53 -6.88
CA GLU A 100 -7.15 -10.02 -7.24
C GLU A 100 -7.07 -8.72 -8.05
N ALA A 101 -6.08 -7.87 -7.76
CA ALA A 101 -5.85 -6.64 -8.51
C ALA A 101 -5.35 -6.91 -9.93
N LEU A 102 -4.45 -7.90 -10.10
CA LEU A 102 -3.96 -8.34 -11.41
C LEU A 102 -5.10 -8.92 -12.27
N ALA A 103 -5.99 -9.72 -11.66
CA ALA A 103 -7.17 -10.27 -12.32
C ALA A 103 -8.29 -9.24 -12.60
N HIS A 104 -8.12 -7.96 -12.25
CA HIS A 104 -9.17 -6.96 -12.41
C HIS A 104 -9.44 -6.63 -13.89
N PRO A 105 -10.71 -6.35 -14.30
CA PRO A 105 -11.06 -6.00 -15.68
C PRO A 105 -10.35 -4.78 -16.29
N TYR A 106 -9.65 -3.99 -15.46
CA TYR A 106 -8.81 -2.87 -15.91
C TYR A 106 -7.46 -3.36 -16.49
N LEU A 107 -6.94 -4.47 -15.99
CA LEU A 107 -5.67 -5.07 -16.40
C LEU A 107 -5.86 -6.30 -17.32
N GLU A 108 -7.10 -6.60 -17.71
CA GLU A 108 -7.48 -7.73 -18.57
C GLU A 108 -6.64 -7.87 -19.86
N GLN A 109 -6.14 -6.75 -20.40
CA GLN A 109 -5.31 -6.73 -21.61
C GLN A 109 -3.91 -7.31 -21.40
N TYR A 110 -3.44 -7.34 -20.15
CA TYR A 110 -2.07 -7.72 -19.77
C TYR A 110 -2.03 -8.92 -18.83
N TYR A 111 -3.15 -9.23 -18.16
CA TYR A 111 -3.22 -10.30 -17.18
C TYR A 111 -2.98 -11.66 -17.84
N ASP A 112 -1.85 -12.29 -17.50
CA ASP A 112 -1.51 -13.65 -17.88
C ASP A 112 -0.88 -14.36 -16.66
N PRO A 113 -1.65 -15.22 -15.94
CA PRO A 113 -1.13 -15.90 -14.77
C PRO A 113 0.01 -16.88 -15.09
N THR A 114 0.22 -17.24 -16.37
CA THR A 114 1.32 -18.12 -16.79
C THR A 114 2.64 -17.36 -17.01
N ASP A 115 2.58 -16.04 -17.19
CA ASP A 115 3.72 -15.13 -17.33
C ASP A 115 3.92 -14.24 -16.07
N GLU A 116 3.23 -14.57 -14.98
CA GLU A 116 3.32 -13.90 -13.68
C GLU A 116 3.90 -14.87 -12.62
N PRO A 117 5.22 -15.15 -12.65
CA PRO A 117 5.82 -16.16 -11.77
C PRO A 117 5.81 -15.72 -10.31
N VAL A 118 5.51 -16.67 -9.42
CA VAL A 118 5.66 -16.51 -7.97
C VAL A 118 7.03 -16.99 -7.51
N ALA A 119 7.55 -16.41 -6.42
CA ALA A 119 8.78 -16.89 -5.82
C ALA A 119 8.63 -18.34 -5.34
N GLU A 120 9.66 -19.17 -5.56
CA GLU A 120 9.63 -20.60 -5.19
C GLU A 120 9.45 -20.85 -3.69
N ALA A 121 9.94 -19.92 -2.86
CA ALA A 121 9.81 -19.98 -1.42
C ALA A 121 9.67 -18.58 -0.81
N PRO A 122 8.97 -18.45 0.34
CA PRO A 122 8.98 -17.22 1.10
C PRO A 122 10.39 -16.85 1.53
N PHE A 123 10.79 -15.60 1.29
CA PHE A 123 12.03 -15.07 1.84
C PHE A 123 11.98 -15.07 3.36
N LYS A 124 13.07 -15.51 4.00
CA LYS A 124 13.21 -15.52 5.45
C LYS A 124 14.50 -14.81 5.83
N PHE A 125 14.41 -13.98 6.86
CA PHE A 125 15.60 -13.52 7.56
C PHE A 125 16.01 -14.60 8.55
N ASP A 126 17.28 -15.01 8.52
CA ASP A 126 17.82 -16.04 9.43
C ASP A 126 17.93 -15.53 10.87
N MET A 127 17.97 -14.21 11.05
CA MET A 127 18.01 -13.54 12.35
C MET A 127 17.31 -12.19 12.29
N GLU A 128 16.93 -11.67 13.46
CA GLU A 128 16.38 -10.33 13.60
C GLU A 128 17.49 -9.28 13.45
N LEU A 129 17.29 -8.34 12.51
CA LEU A 129 18.32 -7.37 12.13
C LEU A 129 18.13 -5.99 12.79
N ASP A 130 16.98 -5.75 13.42
CA ASP A 130 16.56 -4.41 13.84
C ASP A 130 17.46 -3.80 14.93
N ASP A 131 17.99 -4.63 15.84
CA ASP A 131 18.78 -4.19 17.00
C ASP A 131 20.28 -4.56 16.91
N LEU A 132 20.76 -4.97 15.73
CA LEU A 132 22.17 -5.37 15.58
C LEU A 132 23.12 -4.17 15.57
N PRO A 133 24.30 -4.27 16.22
CA PRO A 133 25.35 -3.27 16.08
C PRO A 133 25.81 -3.11 14.63
N LYS A 134 26.22 -1.89 14.28
CA LYS A 134 26.70 -1.54 12.94
C LYS A 134 27.85 -2.44 12.48
N GLU A 135 28.75 -2.78 13.40
CA GLU A 135 29.93 -3.62 13.13
C GLU A 135 29.50 -5.01 12.67
N THR A 136 28.52 -5.61 13.36
CA THR A 136 27.94 -6.91 13.02
C THR A 136 27.20 -6.86 11.67
N LEU A 137 26.40 -5.80 11.43
CA LEU A 137 25.75 -5.62 10.13
C LEU A 137 26.77 -5.50 8.99
N LYS A 138 27.91 -4.85 9.22
CA LYS A 138 28.98 -4.73 8.23
C LYS A 138 29.60 -6.08 7.91
N GLU A 139 29.81 -6.94 8.91
CA GLU A 139 30.31 -8.32 8.73
C GLU A 139 29.30 -9.14 7.91
N LEU A 140 28.01 -9.12 8.28
CA LEU A 140 26.95 -9.82 7.54
C LEU A 140 26.85 -9.36 6.07
N ILE A 141 26.94 -8.05 5.81
CA ILE A 141 26.97 -7.52 4.44
C ILE A 141 28.21 -8.02 3.67
N PHE A 142 29.37 -8.06 4.33
CA PHE A 142 30.59 -8.56 3.70
C PHE A 142 30.47 -10.04 3.33
N GLU A 143 29.92 -10.87 4.22
CA GLU A 143 29.64 -12.28 3.97
C GLU A 143 28.65 -12.48 2.82
N GLU A 144 27.52 -11.75 2.83
CA GLU A 144 26.49 -11.83 1.78
C GLU A 144 26.99 -11.42 0.39
N THR A 145 27.93 -10.47 0.34
CA THR A 145 28.51 -9.99 -0.93
C THR A 145 29.68 -10.83 -1.42
N ALA A 146 30.26 -11.70 -0.59
CA ALA A 146 31.42 -12.52 -0.94
C ALA A 146 31.15 -13.45 -2.14
N ARG A 147 29.94 -13.99 -2.25
CA ARG A 147 29.51 -14.84 -3.38
C ARG A 147 29.48 -14.14 -4.74
N PHE A 148 29.49 -12.81 -4.75
CA PHE A 148 29.49 -11.99 -5.97
C PHE A 148 30.90 -11.45 -6.32
N GLN A 149 31.94 -11.79 -5.55
CA GLN A 149 33.31 -11.36 -5.81
C GLN A 149 33.98 -12.22 -6.91
N PRO A 150 34.76 -11.60 -7.81
CA PRO A 150 35.48 -12.32 -8.87
C PRO A 150 36.52 -13.29 -8.26
N GLY A 151 36.30 -14.59 -8.43
CA GLY A 151 37.15 -15.66 -7.90
C GLY A 151 36.48 -16.61 -6.92
N PHE A 152 35.25 -16.31 -6.48
CA PHE A 152 34.44 -17.22 -5.67
C PHE A 152 34.07 -18.45 -6.50
N ARG A 153 34.56 -19.64 -6.10
CA ARG A 153 34.19 -20.93 -6.70
C ARG A 153 33.11 -21.56 -5.80
N SER A 154 31.95 -21.82 -6.39
CA SER A 154 30.81 -22.53 -5.78
C SER A 154 31.19 -23.90 -5.25
#